data_AF-K7MNH3-F1
#
_entry.id   AF-K7MNH3-F1
#
_cell.length_a   1.000
_cell.length_b   1.000
_cell.length_c   1.000
_cell.angle_alpha   90.00
_cell.angle_beta   90.00
_cell.angle_gamma   90.00
#
_symmetry.space_group_name_H-M   'P 1'
#
loop_
_entity.id
_entity.type
_entity.pdbx_description
1 polymer ?
#
loop_
_entity_poly.entity_id
_entity_poly.type
_entity_poly.pdbx_seq_one_letter_code
_entity_poly.pdbx_strand_id
1 'polypeptide(L)'
;MADKPSRSLVLFGDGLARSIDSSHSHFHSLASLSSCGFLSLPNSPPSESEDERTVREFAVLLDACHTYSNMGQISDRDNQEDPPKQTLPDRFIGMKAAILTNNSSLKSFSAKLGFSVLKLDELVGGGSAEVVALELLKFLGFKEGKVLDSDHFDLVFFHIGAGEQKVVAADVGYMDALVGGVMSQAQPGSDISSRLHLSVVMSYGNVLEADDSKFSVLKRVDEKNSHLSMLYPLQSYTMKGGIPRKDVSMVEILQYQQIGSCMR
;
A
#
# COMPACT_ATOMS: atom_id res chain seq x y z
N MET A 1 28.46 3.43 -7.08
CA MET A 1 27.60 4.63 -6.97
C MET A 1 26.40 4.39 -7.85
N ALA A 2 25.17 4.49 -7.32
CA ALA A 2 23.98 4.40 -8.15
C ALA A 2 23.91 5.67 -9.02
N ASP A 3 23.87 5.50 -10.35
CA ASP A 3 23.94 6.59 -11.32
C ASP A 3 22.61 7.33 -11.53
N LYS A 4 21.47 6.76 -11.11
CA LYS A 4 20.11 7.35 -11.18
C LYS A 4 19.23 6.91 -10.01
N PRO A 5 18.25 7.73 -9.60
CA PRO A 5 17.43 7.47 -8.41
C PRO A 5 16.51 6.25 -8.55
N SER A 6 16.25 5.57 -7.43
CA SER A 6 15.22 4.53 -7.32
C SER A 6 13.83 5.16 -7.31
N ARG A 7 12.84 4.42 -7.81
CA ARG A 7 11.44 4.85 -7.96
C ARG A 7 10.52 3.77 -7.42
N SER A 8 9.40 4.13 -6.83
CA SER A 8 8.51 3.19 -6.15
C SER A 8 7.14 3.09 -6.81
N LEU A 9 6.68 1.86 -7.03
CA LEU A 9 5.32 1.55 -7.43
C LEU A 9 4.62 0.84 -6.26
N VAL A 10 3.48 1.35 -5.84
CA VAL A 10 2.64 0.71 -4.82
C VAL A 10 1.31 0.30 -5.44
N LEU A 11 1.05 -1.01 -5.47
CA LEU A 11 -0.24 -1.57 -5.89
C LEU A 11 -1.06 -1.84 -4.63
N PHE A 12 -2.16 -1.10 -4.45
CA PHE A 12 -3.00 -1.18 -3.26
C PHE A 12 -4.37 -1.76 -3.60
N GLY A 13 -4.60 -3.02 -3.20
CA GLY A 13 -5.89 -3.68 -3.28
C GLY A 13 -6.67 -3.53 -1.98
N ASP A 14 -7.59 -2.55 -1.91
CA ASP A 14 -8.46 -2.36 -0.74
C ASP A 14 -9.55 -3.43 -0.71
N GLY A 15 -9.64 -4.20 0.37
CA GLY A 15 -10.62 -5.27 0.53
C GLY A 15 -10.35 -6.57 -0.23
N LEU A 16 -9.23 -6.66 -0.98
CA LEU A 16 -8.95 -7.78 -1.88
C LEU A 16 -8.19 -8.95 -1.24
N ALA A 17 -7.61 -8.79 -0.04
CA ALA A 17 -6.76 -9.81 0.59
C ALA A 17 -7.49 -11.15 0.77
N ARG A 18 -8.77 -11.11 1.16
CA ARG A 18 -9.61 -12.30 1.39
C ARG A 18 -9.83 -13.18 0.16
N SER A 19 -9.67 -12.60 -1.03
CA SER A 19 -9.97 -13.24 -2.31
C SER A 19 -8.74 -13.88 -2.95
N ILE A 20 -7.57 -13.75 -2.32
CA ILE A 20 -6.34 -14.41 -2.78
C ILE A 20 -6.45 -15.91 -2.49
N ASP A 21 -6.19 -16.71 -3.52
CA ASP A 21 -6.17 -18.17 -3.47
C ASP A 21 -4.98 -18.72 -4.29
N SER A 22 -4.87 -20.05 -4.40
CA SER A 22 -3.76 -20.71 -5.10
C SER A 22 -3.74 -20.49 -6.63
N SER A 23 -4.80 -19.94 -7.23
CA SER A 23 -4.83 -19.64 -8.66
C SER A 23 -4.09 -18.36 -9.03
N HIS A 24 -3.85 -17.47 -8.05
CA HIS A 24 -3.17 -16.19 -8.22
C HIS A 24 -1.65 -16.34 -8.23
N SER A 25 -1.13 -16.94 -9.30
CA SER A 25 0.26 -17.37 -9.39
C SER A 25 1.27 -16.23 -9.32
N HIS A 26 0.94 -15.03 -9.76
CA HIS A 26 1.86 -13.89 -9.78
C HIS A 26 2.07 -13.31 -8.38
N PHE A 27 1.02 -13.23 -7.55
CA PHE A 27 1.17 -12.88 -6.13
C PHE A 27 2.07 -13.88 -5.40
N HIS A 28 1.85 -15.19 -5.58
CA HIS A 28 2.68 -16.22 -4.95
C HIS A 28 4.12 -16.18 -5.46
N SER A 29 4.32 -15.92 -6.75
CA SER A 29 5.65 -15.74 -7.32
C SER A 29 6.34 -14.51 -6.73
N LEU A 30 5.66 -13.37 -6.63
CA LEU A 30 6.19 -12.17 -6.00
C LEU A 30 6.53 -12.43 -4.53
N ALA A 31 5.66 -13.11 -3.78
CA ALA A 31 5.86 -13.51 -2.39
C ALA A 31 7.15 -14.31 -2.20
N SER A 32 7.44 -15.24 -3.12
CA SER A 32 8.64 -16.08 -3.04
C SER A 32 9.94 -15.30 -3.26
N LEU A 33 9.87 -14.12 -3.89
CA LEU A 33 11.01 -13.28 -4.25
C LEU A 33 11.13 -12.02 -3.38
N SER A 34 10.15 -11.76 -2.51
CA SER A 34 10.03 -10.51 -1.76
C SER A 34 9.98 -10.74 -0.25
N SER A 35 10.11 -9.66 0.51
CA SER A 35 9.81 -9.69 1.93
C SER A 35 8.31 -9.50 2.12
N CYS A 36 7.68 -10.46 2.82
CA CYS A 36 6.26 -10.43 3.17
C CYS A 36 6.10 -9.96 4.61
N GLY A 37 5.21 -8.99 4.82
CA GLY A 37 4.86 -8.50 6.14
C GLY A 37 3.38 -8.25 6.29
N PHE A 38 2.95 -8.11 7.55
CA PHE A 38 1.60 -7.73 7.91
C PHE A 38 1.62 -6.34 8.56
N LEU A 39 0.78 -5.39 8.13
CA LEU A 39 0.60 -4.13 8.86
C LEU A 39 -0.66 -4.22 9.70
N SER A 40 -0.55 -3.95 11.01
CA SER A 40 -1.67 -3.93 11.92
C SER A 40 -2.36 -2.55 11.94
N LEU A 41 -3.64 -2.52 11.58
CA LEU A 41 -4.42 -1.30 11.53
C LEU A 41 -5.13 -1.00 12.87
N PRO A 42 -5.39 0.29 13.19
CA PRO A 42 -6.26 0.65 14.29
C PRO A 42 -7.68 0.08 14.09
N ASN A 43 -8.39 -0.21 15.20
CA ASN A 43 -9.80 -0.58 15.18
C ASN A 43 -10.61 0.47 14.44
N SER A 44 -11.43 0.04 13.49
CA SER A 44 -12.39 0.90 12.82
C SER A 44 -13.41 1.43 13.83
N PRO A 45 -13.76 2.73 13.81
CA PRO A 45 -14.91 3.24 14.54
C PRO A 45 -16.18 2.46 14.16
N PRO A 46 -17.11 2.19 15.09
CA PRO A 46 -18.32 1.40 14.82
C PRO A 46 -19.23 2.00 13.73
N SER A 47 -19.10 3.30 13.46
CA SER A 47 -19.88 4.04 12.47
C SER A 47 -19.08 4.43 11.22
N GLU A 48 -17.86 3.92 11.06
CA GLU A 48 -17.00 4.24 9.92
C GLU A 48 -17.58 3.65 8.63
N SER A 49 -17.74 4.49 7.61
CA SER A 49 -18.11 4.05 6.27
C SER A 49 -16.93 3.41 5.54
N GLU A 50 -17.20 2.65 4.47
CA GLU A 50 -16.16 2.03 3.63
C GLU A 50 -15.16 3.08 3.11
N ASP A 51 -15.65 4.22 2.62
CA ASP A 51 -14.81 5.31 2.13
C ASP A 51 -13.91 5.91 3.22
N GLU A 52 -14.45 6.11 4.43
CA GLU A 52 -13.67 6.60 5.57
C GLU A 52 -12.61 5.59 5.99
N ARG A 53 -12.94 4.29 5.97
CA ARG A 53 -11.97 3.21 6.19
C ARG A 53 -10.85 3.26 5.17
N THR A 54 -11.16 3.31 3.88
CA THR A 54 -10.16 3.38 2.80
C THR A 54 -9.18 4.54 3.03
N VAL A 55 -9.73 5.73 3.35
CA VAL A 55 -8.91 6.92 3.64
C VAL A 55 -8.06 6.73 4.90
N ARG A 56 -8.63 6.16 5.98
CA ARG A 56 -7.91 5.90 7.23
C ARG A 56 -6.76 4.91 7.04
N GLU A 57 -7.02 3.79 6.36
CA GLU A 57 -6.00 2.77 6.10
C GLU A 57 -4.87 3.33 5.25
N PHE A 58 -5.21 4.09 4.21
CA PHE A 58 -4.22 4.80 3.40
C PHE A 58 -3.44 5.83 4.22
N ALA A 59 -4.09 6.55 5.13
CA ALA A 59 -3.43 7.48 6.05
C ALA A 59 -2.46 6.74 6.98
N VAL A 60 -2.80 5.54 7.47
CA VAL A 60 -1.88 4.72 8.27
C VAL A 60 -0.68 4.27 7.44
N LEU A 61 -0.91 3.82 6.21
CA LEU A 61 0.15 3.37 5.29
C LEU A 61 1.19 4.47 5.02
N LEU A 62 0.75 5.72 4.91
CA LEU A 62 1.62 6.88 4.69
C LEU A 62 2.09 7.59 5.97
N ASP A 63 1.76 7.06 7.14
CA ASP A 63 1.95 7.71 8.45
C ASP A 63 1.46 9.17 8.44
N ALA A 64 0.24 9.36 7.92
CA ALA A 64 -0.45 10.63 7.72
C ALA A 64 -1.75 10.73 8.52
N CYS A 65 -1.88 9.94 9.60
CA CYS A 65 -3.08 9.90 10.45
C CYS A 65 -3.47 11.26 11.02
N HIS A 66 -2.49 12.13 11.28
CA HIS A 66 -2.76 13.49 11.75
C HIS A 66 -3.62 14.29 10.74
N THR A 67 -3.28 14.20 9.46
CA THR A 67 -4.04 14.86 8.38
C THR A 67 -5.45 14.27 8.24
N TYR A 68 -5.61 12.98 8.53
CA TYR A 68 -6.93 12.32 8.56
C TYR A 68 -7.79 12.83 9.73
N SER A 69 -7.24 12.89 10.95
CA SER A 69 -7.96 13.37 12.14
C SER A 69 -8.45 14.82 12.01
N ASN A 70 -7.70 15.67 11.30
CA ASN A 70 -8.08 17.06 11.06
C ASN A 70 -9.20 17.21 10.01
N MET A 71 -9.62 16.14 9.33
CA MET A 71 -10.73 16.19 8.37
C MET A 71 -12.11 16.13 9.06
N GLY A 72 -12.18 15.56 10.28
CA GLY A 72 -13.44 15.36 11.02
C GLY A 72 -13.76 16.42 12.07
N GLN A 73 -12.84 17.34 12.40
CA GLN A 73 -13.09 18.41 13.37
C GLN A 73 -13.44 19.72 12.65
N ILE A 74 -14.73 19.93 12.42
CA ILE A 74 -15.31 21.28 12.33
C ILE A 74 -15.86 21.58 13.72
N SER A 75 -15.00 21.93 14.68
CA SER A 75 -15.46 22.54 15.95
C SER A 75 -14.35 23.25 16.69
N ASP A 76 -14.50 24.57 16.79
CA ASP A 76 -14.21 25.43 17.94
C ASP A 76 -13.03 25.01 18.83
N ARG A 77 -11.81 25.13 18.33
CA ARG A 77 -10.62 25.23 19.18
C ARG A 77 -9.78 26.43 18.79
N ASP A 78 -10.17 27.59 19.33
CA ASP A 78 -9.25 28.69 19.52
C ASP A 78 -8.10 28.23 20.44
N ASN A 79 -6.86 28.49 20.01
CA ASN A 79 -5.60 28.47 20.78
C ASN A 79 -4.78 27.17 20.90
N GLN A 80 -4.76 26.30 19.89
CA GLN A 80 -3.60 25.45 19.67
C GLN A 80 -3.11 25.67 18.23
N GLU A 81 -1.84 26.04 18.06
CA GLU A 81 -1.24 26.12 16.72
C GLU A 81 -1.46 24.77 16.06
N ASP A 82 -2.30 24.72 15.02
CA ASP A 82 -2.43 23.55 14.17
C ASP A 82 -1.02 23.16 13.74
N PRO A 83 -0.57 21.93 14.04
CA PRO A 83 0.76 21.52 13.59
C PRO A 83 0.77 21.62 12.06
N PRO A 84 1.90 22.07 11.49
CA PRO A 84 1.97 22.43 10.09
C PRO A 84 1.48 21.26 9.23
N LYS A 85 0.55 21.54 8.32
CA LYS A 85 0.10 20.57 7.32
C LYS A 85 1.30 20.20 6.47
N GLN A 86 1.93 19.07 6.79
CA GLN A 86 3.08 18.57 6.06
C GLN A 86 2.61 17.70 4.90
N THR A 87 2.89 18.15 3.69
CA THR A 87 2.67 17.36 2.47
C THR A 87 3.79 16.33 2.30
N LEU A 88 3.62 15.36 1.38
CA LEU A 88 4.67 14.41 1.05
C LEU A 88 5.97 15.11 0.55
N PRO A 89 5.92 16.12 -0.33
CA PRO A 89 7.10 16.89 -0.68
C PRO A 89 7.81 17.50 0.54
N ASP A 90 7.08 18.00 1.54
CA ASP A 90 7.67 18.57 2.74
C ASP A 90 8.37 17.51 3.60
N ARG A 91 7.77 16.32 3.69
CA ARG A 91 8.28 15.19 4.50
C ARG A 91 9.43 14.44 3.84
N PHE A 92 9.46 14.41 2.50
CA PHE A 92 10.34 13.55 1.72
C PHE A 92 11.15 14.35 0.67
N ILE A 93 11.69 15.50 1.06
CA ILE A 93 12.68 16.27 0.28
C ILE A 93 12.23 16.50 -1.18
N GLY A 94 11.02 17.01 -1.36
CA GLY A 94 10.46 17.33 -2.68
C GLY A 94 9.94 16.13 -3.48
N MET A 95 9.75 14.97 -2.86
CA MET A 95 9.23 13.75 -3.52
C MET A 95 7.96 14.04 -4.33
N LYS A 96 8.00 13.70 -5.61
CA LYS A 96 6.85 13.80 -6.53
C LYS A 96 6.06 12.51 -6.47
N ALA A 97 4.85 12.56 -5.93
CA ALA A 97 3.99 11.38 -5.81
C ALA A 97 2.72 11.52 -6.68
N ALA A 98 2.27 10.42 -7.26
CA ALA A 98 1.01 10.32 -7.99
C ALA A 98 0.13 9.19 -7.45
N ILE A 99 -1.18 9.35 -7.58
CA ILE A 99 -2.17 8.32 -7.24
C ILE A 99 -3.19 8.15 -8.36
N LEU A 100 -3.54 6.90 -8.63
CA LEU A 100 -4.64 6.49 -9.49
C LEU A 100 -5.65 5.73 -8.64
N THR A 101 -6.88 6.23 -8.57
CA THR A 101 -7.96 5.63 -7.76
C THR A 101 -9.31 6.07 -8.33
N ASN A 102 -10.36 5.27 -8.12
CA ASN A 102 -11.73 5.66 -8.39
C ASN A 102 -12.45 6.26 -7.17
N ASN A 103 -12.01 5.92 -5.97
CA ASN A 103 -12.55 6.45 -4.72
C ASN A 103 -12.39 7.98 -4.59
N SER A 104 -13.51 8.72 -4.55
CA SER A 104 -13.50 10.19 -4.48
C SER A 104 -12.93 10.75 -3.18
N SER A 105 -13.18 10.06 -2.06
CA SER A 105 -12.67 10.46 -0.74
C SER A 105 -11.15 10.33 -0.70
N LEU A 106 -10.62 9.25 -1.28
CA LEU A 106 -9.18 9.03 -1.43
C LEU A 106 -8.53 10.04 -2.37
N LYS A 107 -9.20 10.44 -3.48
CA LYS A 107 -8.71 11.54 -4.35
C LYS A 107 -8.53 12.83 -3.56
N SER A 108 -9.56 13.25 -2.82
CA SER A 108 -9.56 14.47 -2.01
C SER A 108 -8.48 14.43 -0.93
N PHE A 109 -8.36 13.31 -0.22
CA PHE A 109 -7.34 13.14 0.81
C PHE A 109 -5.93 13.14 0.23
N SER A 110 -5.69 12.42 -0.86
CA SER A 110 -4.36 12.34 -1.48
C SER A 110 -3.91 13.68 -2.05
N ALA A 111 -4.81 14.46 -2.63
CA ALA A 111 -4.51 15.83 -3.05
C ALA A 111 -4.06 16.71 -1.86
N LYS A 112 -4.69 16.56 -0.69
CA LYS A 112 -4.26 17.26 0.54
C LYS A 112 -2.87 16.82 1.02
N LEU A 113 -2.47 15.58 0.75
CA LEU A 113 -1.13 15.08 1.04
C LEU A 113 -0.08 15.48 -0.01
N GLY A 114 -0.47 16.19 -1.08
CA GLY A 114 0.44 16.63 -2.14
C GLY A 114 0.64 15.61 -3.26
N PHE A 115 -0.22 14.59 -3.39
CA PHE A 115 -0.22 13.73 -4.56
C PHE A 115 -0.80 14.45 -5.78
N SER A 116 -0.22 14.15 -6.95
CA SER A 116 -0.89 14.36 -8.23
C SER A 116 -1.92 13.27 -8.45
N VAL A 117 -3.21 13.62 -8.46
CA VAL A 117 -4.30 12.67 -8.71
C VAL A 117 -4.48 12.52 -10.22
N LEU A 118 -4.16 11.33 -10.74
CA LEU A 118 -4.30 11.01 -12.17
C LEU A 118 -5.61 10.26 -12.42
N LYS A 119 -6.12 10.35 -13.65
CA LYS A 119 -7.37 9.70 -14.03
C LYS A 119 -7.17 8.21 -14.27
N LEU A 120 -7.89 7.39 -13.51
CA LEU A 120 -7.83 5.93 -13.63
C LEU A 120 -8.65 5.41 -14.84
N ASP A 121 -9.80 6.03 -15.12
CA ASP A 121 -10.72 5.57 -16.19
C ASP A 121 -10.09 5.59 -17.59
N GLU A 122 -9.25 6.60 -17.86
CA GLU A 122 -8.52 6.71 -19.13
C GLU A 122 -7.46 5.61 -19.28
N LEU A 123 -6.99 5.04 -18.16
CA LEU A 123 -5.95 4.02 -18.12
C LEU A 123 -6.51 2.59 -18.15
N VAL A 124 -7.56 2.33 -17.37
CA VAL A 124 -8.16 1.00 -17.22
C VAL A 124 -9.25 0.74 -18.27
N GLY A 125 -9.96 1.78 -18.72
CA GLY A 125 -11.14 1.68 -19.59
C GLY A 125 -10.91 1.14 -21.02
N GLY A 126 -9.68 0.75 -21.37
CA GLY A 126 -9.36 0.17 -22.68
C GLY A 126 -8.13 -0.74 -22.73
N GLY A 127 -7.48 -1.05 -21.60
CA GLY A 127 -6.20 -1.76 -21.56
C GLY A 127 -6.25 -3.07 -20.78
N SER A 128 -5.47 -4.06 -21.21
CA SER A 128 -5.16 -5.22 -20.38
C SER A 128 -4.28 -4.80 -19.19
N ALA A 129 -4.23 -5.63 -18.13
CA ALA A 129 -3.37 -5.37 -16.98
C ALA A 129 -1.89 -5.17 -17.37
N GLU A 130 -1.42 -5.79 -18.45
CA GLU A 130 -0.08 -5.60 -19.01
C GLU A 130 0.13 -4.18 -19.58
N VAL A 131 -0.86 -3.65 -20.31
CA VAL A 131 -0.81 -2.26 -20.82
C VAL A 131 -0.77 -1.28 -19.65
N VAL A 132 -1.58 -1.53 -18.62
CA VAL A 132 -1.60 -0.69 -17.42
C VAL A 132 -0.27 -0.77 -16.67
N ALA A 133 0.34 -1.95 -16.55
CA ALA A 133 1.68 -2.09 -15.97
C ALA A 133 2.71 -1.21 -16.70
N LEU A 134 2.71 -1.21 -18.04
CA LEU A 134 3.62 -0.40 -18.84
C LEU A 134 3.41 1.10 -18.62
N GLU A 135 2.16 1.56 -18.54
CA GLU A 135 1.86 2.97 -18.27
C GLU A 135 2.24 3.39 -16.85
N LEU A 136 2.01 2.55 -15.84
CA LEU A 136 2.45 2.80 -14.46
C LEU A 136 3.98 2.95 -14.38
N LEU A 137 4.70 2.09 -15.11
CA LEU A 137 6.15 2.17 -15.23
C LEU A 137 6.60 3.43 -15.98
N LYS A 138 5.87 3.86 -17.01
CA LYS A 138 6.13 5.13 -17.71
C LYS A 138 5.98 6.33 -16.77
N PHE A 139 4.98 6.34 -15.89
CA PHE A 139 4.83 7.43 -14.89
C PHE A 139 6.03 7.55 -13.93
N LEU A 140 6.79 6.48 -13.75
CA LEU A 140 8.04 6.45 -12.98
C LEU A 140 9.29 6.73 -13.83
N GLY A 141 9.13 7.00 -15.12
CA GLY A 141 10.23 7.25 -16.06
C GLY A 141 10.87 5.98 -16.65
N PHE A 142 10.23 4.82 -16.51
CA PHE A 142 10.65 3.59 -17.17
C PHE A 142 9.96 3.46 -18.53
N LYS A 143 10.72 3.56 -19.62
CA LYS A 143 10.19 3.45 -21.00
C LYS A 143 11.07 2.52 -21.81
N GLU A 144 10.44 1.55 -22.49
CA GLU A 144 11.13 0.59 -23.38
C GLU A 144 12.32 -0.13 -22.70
N GLY A 145 12.14 -0.51 -21.43
CA GLY A 145 13.19 -1.18 -20.64
C GLY A 145 14.31 -0.27 -20.13
N LYS A 146 14.26 1.03 -20.40
CA LYS A 146 15.27 2.02 -20.01
C LYS A 146 14.75 3.02 -18.99
N VAL A 147 15.68 3.59 -18.24
CA VAL A 147 15.42 4.59 -17.19
C VAL A 147 15.75 5.98 -17.74
N LEU A 148 14.73 6.84 -17.85
CA LEU A 148 14.87 8.20 -18.36
C LEU A 148 15.09 9.20 -17.22
N ASP A 149 16.13 10.02 -17.30
CA ASP A 149 16.32 11.17 -16.42
C ASP A 149 15.34 12.27 -16.82
N SER A 150 14.23 12.36 -16.08
CA SER A 150 13.10 13.22 -16.43
C SER A 150 12.26 13.55 -15.19
N ASP A 151 11.39 14.57 -15.31
CA ASP A 151 10.58 15.13 -14.22
C ASP A 151 9.41 14.24 -13.72
N HIS A 152 9.50 12.93 -13.96
CA HIS A 152 8.49 11.93 -13.60
C HIS A 152 8.38 11.71 -12.09
N PHE A 153 7.35 10.96 -11.69
CA PHE A 153 7.05 10.69 -10.28
C PHE A 153 8.09 9.78 -9.65
N ASP A 154 8.43 10.05 -8.40
CA ASP A 154 9.24 9.20 -7.54
C ASP A 154 8.44 8.02 -6.99
N LEU A 155 7.14 8.25 -6.80
CA LEU A 155 6.20 7.33 -6.16
C LEU A 155 4.88 7.33 -6.91
N VAL A 156 4.43 6.17 -7.36
CA VAL A 156 3.11 5.99 -7.97
C VAL A 156 2.31 5.00 -7.13
N PHE A 157 1.14 5.42 -6.68
CA PHE A 157 0.13 4.57 -6.05
C PHE A 157 -0.95 4.22 -7.05
N PHE A 158 -1.24 2.93 -7.18
CA PHE A 158 -2.36 2.43 -7.95
C PHE A 158 -3.31 1.71 -7.01
N HIS A 159 -4.52 2.25 -6.85
CA HIS A 159 -5.53 1.73 -5.92
C HIS A 159 -6.71 1.15 -6.68
N ILE A 160 -7.12 -0.06 -6.27
CA ILE A 160 -8.39 -0.68 -6.65
C ILE A 160 -9.09 -1.16 -5.38
N GLY A 161 -10.35 -0.76 -5.19
CA GLY A 161 -11.20 -1.23 -4.10
C GLY A 161 -12.11 -2.40 -4.51
N ALA A 162 -12.34 -3.33 -3.57
CA ALA A 162 -13.32 -4.41 -3.73
C ALA A 162 -14.71 -3.84 -4.01
N GLY A 163 -15.26 -4.12 -5.20
CA GLY A 163 -16.59 -3.65 -5.60
C GLY A 163 -16.61 -2.32 -6.36
N GLU A 164 -15.44 -1.72 -6.62
CA GLU A 164 -15.34 -0.61 -7.60
C GLU A 164 -15.59 -1.12 -9.03
N GLN A 165 -15.33 -2.40 -9.32
CA GLN A 165 -15.86 -3.11 -10.48
C GLN A 165 -16.99 -4.07 -10.08
N LYS A 166 -17.85 -4.42 -11.04
CA LYS A 166 -19.08 -5.21 -10.81
C LYS A 166 -18.85 -6.60 -10.19
N VAL A 167 -17.61 -7.11 -10.14
CA VAL A 167 -17.27 -8.44 -9.62
C VAL A 167 -15.91 -8.42 -8.91
N VAL A 168 -15.88 -8.63 -7.59
CA VAL A 168 -14.66 -8.63 -6.74
C VAL A 168 -13.62 -9.67 -7.19
N ALA A 169 -14.06 -10.84 -7.69
CA ALA A 169 -13.16 -11.86 -8.23
C ALA A 169 -12.40 -11.38 -9.48
N ALA A 170 -12.97 -10.44 -10.25
CA ALA A 170 -12.29 -9.82 -11.37
C ALA A 170 -11.21 -8.84 -10.91
N ASP A 171 -11.42 -8.14 -9.77
CA ASP A 171 -10.47 -7.18 -9.24
C ASP A 171 -9.18 -7.84 -8.72
N VAL A 172 -9.30 -8.95 -7.97
CA VAL A 172 -8.12 -9.70 -7.49
C VAL A 172 -7.33 -10.34 -8.64
N GLY A 173 -8.03 -10.93 -9.62
CA GLY A 173 -7.39 -11.51 -10.80
C GLY A 173 -6.72 -10.44 -11.68
N TYR A 174 -7.34 -9.25 -11.78
CA TYR A 174 -6.73 -8.11 -12.47
C TYR A 174 -5.46 -7.64 -11.76
N MET A 175 -5.47 -7.55 -10.43
CA MET A 175 -4.29 -7.17 -9.64
C MET A 175 -3.17 -8.23 -9.73
N ASP A 176 -3.50 -9.52 -9.75
CA ASP A 176 -2.52 -10.61 -9.97
C ASP A 176 -1.88 -10.48 -11.37
N ALA A 177 -2.69 -10.28 -12.41
CA ALA A 177 -2.21 -10.05 -13.76
C ALA A 177 -1.36 -8.77 -13.88
N LEU A 178 -1.71 -7.71 -13.14
CA LEU A 178 -0.94 -6.46 -13.08
C LEU A 178 0.43 -6.68 -12.43
N VAL A 179 0.50 -7.45 -11.34
CA VAL A 179 1.76 -7.87 -10.73
C VAL A 179 2.60 -8.66 -11.73
N GLY A 180 2.00 -9.62 -12.44
CA GLY A 180 2.67 -10.37 -13.50
C GLY A 180 3.23 -9.44 -14.60
N GLY A 181 2.44 -8.46 -15.02
CA GLY A 181 2.84 -7.43 -15.99
C GLY A 181 4.05 -6.63 -15.53
N VAL A 182 4.04 -6.12 -14.29
CA VAL A 182 5.18 -5.36 -13.74
C VAL A 182 6.42 -6.26 -13.60
N MET A 183 6.27 -7.48 -13.07
CA MET A 183 7.37 -8.43 -12.92
C MET A 183 7.99 -8.80 -14.28
N SER A 184 7.18 -8.92 -15.34
CA SER A 184 7.68 -9.21 -16.70
C SER A 184 8.64 -8.12 -17.22
N GLN A 185 8.44 -6.86 -16.81
CA GLN A 185 9.28 -5.74 -17.19
C GLN A 185 10.50 -5.58 -16.26
N ALA A 186 10.35 -5.95 -14.99
CA ALA A 186 11.38 -5.84 -13.96
C ALA A 186 12.13 -7.16 -13.70
N GLN A 187 12.49 -7.89 -14.76
CA GLN A 187 13.24 -9.14 -14.64
C GLN A 187 14.61 -8.91 -13.99
N PRO A 188 15.14 -9.88 -13.21
CA PRO A 188 16.45 -9.76 -12.59
C PRO A 188 17.55 -9.37 -13.60
N GLY A 189 18.34 -8.37 -13.26
CA GLY A 189 19.41 -7.85 -14.12
C GLY A 189 18.96 -6.81 -15.16
N SER A 190 17.66 -6.50 -15.25
CA SER A 190 17.17 -5.37 -16.04
C SER A 190 17.46 -4.04 -15.35
N ASP A 191 17.59 -2.97 -16.15
CA ASP A 191 17.73 -1.60 -15.63
C ASP A 191 16.58 -1.21 -14.70
N ILE A 192 15.36 -1.65 -15.03
CA ILE A 192 14.15 -1.43 -14.22
C ILE A 192 14.28 -2.12 -12.87
N SER A 193 14.65 -3.41 -12.84
CA SER A 193 14.74 -4.18 -11.58
C SER A 193 15.73 -3.61 -10.56
N SER A 194 16.77 -2.92 -11.05
CA SER A 194 17.78 -2.29 -10.18
C SER A 194 17.30 -0.99 -9.51
N ARG A 195 16.18 -0.42 -9.98
CA ARG A 195 15.70 0.91 -9.56
C ARG A 195 14.23 0.94 -9.17
N LEU A 196 13.45 -0.07 -9.55
CA LEU A 196 12.06 -0.19 -9.19
C LEU A 196 11.94 -0.82 -7.80
N HIS A 197 11.23 -0.12 -6.94
CA HIS A 197 10.76 -0.63 -5.67
C HIS A 197 9.27 -0.97 -5.79
N LEU A 198 8.95 -2.25 -5.94
CA LEU A 198 7.57 -2.72 -6.02
C LEU A 198 7.06 -3.05 -4.61
N SER A 199 5.93 -2.45 -4.23
CA SER A 199 5.16 -2.82 -3.04
C SER A 199 3.75 -3.21 -3.45
N VAL A 200 3.32 -4.41 -3.09
CA VAL A 200 1.91 -4.82 -3.24
C VAL A 200 1.31 -4.87 -1.85
N VAL A 201 0.21 -4.15 -1.65
CA VAL A 201 -0.48 -3.92 -0.39
C VAL A 201 -1.91 -4.44 -0.57
N MET A 202 -2.30 -5.48 0.15
CA MET A 202 -3.66 -6.03 0.07
C MET A 202 -4.33 -5.90 1.44
N SER A 203 -5.41 -5.12 1.52
CA SER A 203 -6.21 -4.97 2.74
C SER A 203 -7.35 -5.99 2.77
N TYR A 204 -7.76 -6.39 3.98
CA TYR A 204 -8.97 -7.19 4.16
C TYR A 204 -10.24 -6.36 4.00
N GLY A 205 -10.20 -5.04 4.13
CA GLY A 205 -11.39 -4.21 4.17
C GLY A 205 -12.27 -4.53 5.38
N ASN A 206 -13.60 -4.62 5.20
CA ASN A 206 -14.53 -4.77 6.31
C ASN A 206 -14.53 -6.20 6.86
N VAL A 207 -14.21 -6.40 8.14
CA VAL A 207 -14.15 -7.75 8.74
C VAL A 207 -15.54 -8.39 8.71
N LEU A 208 -15.68 -9.50 7.99
CA LEU A 208 -16.90 -10.31 7.96
C LEU A 208 -16.76 -11.47 8.95
N GLU A 209 -17.88 -11.97 9.48
CA GLU A 209 -17.87 -13.10 10.43
C GLU A 209 -17.17 -14.37 9.88
N ALA A 210 -17.10 -14.52 8.56
CA ALA A 210 -16.40 -15.64 7.93
C ALA A 210 -14.86 -15.52 7.98
N ASP A 211 -14.32 -14.32 8.20
CA ASP A 211 -12.88 -14.02 8.15
C ASP A 211 -12.15 -14.52 9.41
N ASP A 212 -12.82 -14.59 10.57
CA ASP A 212 -12.27 -15.05 11.85
C ASP A 212 -11.75 -16.50 11.81
N SER A 213 -12.25 -17.31 10.86
CA SER A 213 -11.96 -18.74 10.79
C SER A 213 -10.73 -19.11 9.96
N LYS A 214 -10.29 -18.26 9.03
CA LYS A 214 -9.23 -18.59 8.05
C LYS A 214 -7.86 -18.00 8.38
N PHE A 215 -7.84 -16.86 9.07
CA PHE A 215 -6.62 -16.08 9.31
C PHE A 215 -6.30 -15.94 10.79
N SER A 216 -6.83 -16.82 11.64
CA SER A 216 -6.44 -16.88 13.03
C SER A 216 -4.94 -17.19 13.10
N VAL A 217 -4.13 -16.17 13.39
CA VAL A 217 -2.73 -16.36 13.79
C VAL A 217 -2.80 -17.11 15.11
N LEU A 218 -2.70 -18.43 15.01
CA LEU A 218 -2.65 -19.33 16.14
C LEU A 218 -1.54 -18.80 17.04
N LYS A 219 -1.91 -18.21 18.19
CA LYS A 219 -0.96 -18.06 19.30
C LYS A 219 -0.51 -19.47 19.60
N ARG A 220 0.61 -19.90 19.03
CA ARG A 220 1.32 -21.05 19.58
C ARG A 220 1.65 -20.61 20.99
N VAL A 221 0.89 -21.15 21.93
CA VAL A 221 1.31 -21.23 23.32
C VAL A 221 2.42 -22.30 23.36
N ASP A 222 3.48 -22.08 22.59
CA ASP A 222 4.71 -22.84 22.72
C ASP A 222 5.48 -22.23 23.88
N GLU A 223 5.93 -23.13 24.75
CA GLU A 223 6.56 -22.94 26.05
C GLU A 223 7.22 -21.56 26.24
N LYS A 224 6.73 -20.81 27.23
CA LYS A 224 7.38 -19.58 27.70
C LYS A 224 8.80 -19.92 28.17
N ASN A 225 9.77 -19.78 27.27
CA ASN A 225 11.17 -19.65 27.66
C ASN A 225 11.30 -18.38 28.52
N SER A 226 11.42 -18.54 29.84
CA SER A 226 11.46 -17.45 30.81
C SER A 226 12.56 -16.43 30.50
N HIS A 227 13.67 -16.87 29.90
CA HIS A 227 14.77 -16.02 29.48
C HIS A 227 14.45 -15.14 28.26
N LEU A 228 13.56 -15.58 27.36
CA LEU A 228 13.14 -14.81 26.19
C LEU A 228 11.96 -13.87 26.49
N SER A 229 11.30 -14.03 27.65
CA SER A 229 10.22 -13.14 28.08
C SER A 229 10.65 -11.70 28.35
N MET A 230 11.95 -11.45 28.49
CA MET A 230 12.52 -10.09 28.60
C MET A 230 12.77 -9.45 27.22
N LEU A 231 12.76 -10.24 26.14
CA LEU A 231 12.85 -9.72 24.78
C LEU A 231 11.46 -9.28 24.34
N TYR A 232 11.01 -8.14 24.86
CA TYR A 232 9.89 -7.43 24.26
C TYR A 232 10.38 -6.77 22.97
N PRO A 233 9.83 -7.12 21.79
CA PRO A 233 10.10 -6.36 20.59
C PRO A 233 9.74 -4.89 20.85
N LEU A 234 10.67 -3.97 20.63
CA LEU A 234 10.40 -2.53 20.71
C LEU A 234 9.36 -2.09 19.65
N GLN A 235 9.21 -2.91 18.60
CA GLN A 235 8.11 -2.89 17.65
C GLN A 235 7.46 -4.27 17.59
N SER A 236 6.24 -4.37 18.09
CA SER A 236 5.31 -5.45 17.79
C SER A 236 4.06 -4.82 17.18
N TYR A 237 3.20 -5.62 16.55
CA TYR A 237 1.88 -5.17 16.08
C TYR A 237 1.03 -4.52 17.18
N THR A 238 1.37 -4.78 18.45
CA THR A 238 0.73 -4.23 19.64
C THR A 238 1.48 -3.06 20.28
N MET A 239 2.59 -2.57 19.69
CA MET A 239 3.46 -1.53 20.27
C MET A 239 3.91 -0.51 19.19
N LYS A 240 3.64 0.79 19.38
CA LYS A 240 4.18 1.89 18.52
C LYS A 240 4.96 2.86 19.40
N GLY A 241 6.25 3.09 19.07
CA GLY A 241 7.11 4.01 19.84
C GLY A 241 7.30 3.63 21.31
N GLY A 242 7.29 2.33 21.63
CA GLY A 242 7.35 1.83 23.01
C GLY A 242 6.02 1.92 23.79
N ILE A 243 4.94 2.38 23.16
CA ILE A 243 3.61 2.50 23.78
C ILE A 243 2.71 1.35 23.32
N PRO A 244 2.10 0.59 24.26
CA PRO A 244 1.11 -0.43 23.92
C PRO A 244 -0.11 0.17 23.21
N ARG A 245 -0.42 -0.34 22.03
CA ARG A 245 -1.63 -0.03 21.28
C ARG A 245 -2.77 -0.89 21.81
N LYS A 246 -3.81 -0.24 22.34
CA LYS A 246 -5.01 -0.90 22.90
C LYS A 246 -6.11 -1.10 21.86
N ASP A 247 -5.91 -0.55 20.68
CA ASP A 247 -6.88 -0.34 19.61
C ASP A 247 -6.46 -1.08 18.33
N VAL A 248 -5.90 -2.29 18.43
CA VAL A 248 -5.43 -3.05 17.27
C VAL A 248 -6.35 -4.22 16.97
N SER A 249 -6.99 -4.19 15.81
CA SER A 249 -7.59 -5.35 15.16
C SER A 249 -6.55 -5.97 14.23
N MET A 250 -6.45 -7.30 14.19
CA MET A 250 -5.61 -8.01 13.21
C MET A 250 -6.24 -7.92 11.82
N VAL A 251 -6.25 -6.72 11.25
CA VAL A 251 -6.53 -6.50 9.83
C VAL A 251 -5.15 -6.42 9.18
N GLU A 252 -4.80 -7.48 8.45
CA GLU A 252 -3.44 -7.66 7.95
C GLU A 252 -3.29 -7.08 6.54
N ILE A 253 -2.44 -6.08 6.38
CA ILE A 253 -2.00 -5.69 5.04
C ILE A 253 -0.87 -6.62 4.64
N LEU A 254 -1.07 -7.45 3.60
CA LEU A 254 0.03 -8.15 2.96
C LEU A 254 0.87 -7.12 2.20
N GLN A 255 2.07 -6.82 2.68
CA GLN A 255 3.05 -6.03 1.95
C GLN A 255 4.08 -6.96 1.32
N TYR A 256 4.19 -6.95 -0.01
CA TYR A 256 5.27 -7.60 -0.75
C TYR A 256 6.27 -6.55 -1.20
N GLN A 257 7.45 -6.51 -0.59
CA GLN A 257 8.50 -5.56 -0.94
C GLN A 257 9.60 -6.25 -1.75
N GLN A 258 9.68 -5.98 -3.06
CA GLN A 258 10.84 -6.39 -3.85
C GLN A 258 11.95 -5.34 -3.63
N ILE A 259 12.88 -5.65 -2.72
CA ILE A 259 14.13 -4.91 -2.61
C ILE A 259 14.94 -5.29 -3.84
N GLY A 260 15.24 -4.32 -4.69
CA GLY A 260 16.07 -4.50 -5.88
C GLY A 260 17.28 -5.36 -5.53
N SER A 261 17.37 -6.51 -6.18
CA SER A 261 18.43 -7.49 -5.94
C SER A 261 19.74 -6.89 -6.46
N CYS A 262 20.44 -6.15 -5.60
CA CYS A 262 21.86 -5.94 -5.75
C CYS A 262 22.53 -7.11 -5.02
N MET A 263 23.16 -8.00 -5.79
CA MET A 263 23.80 -9.29 -5.41
C MET A 263 22.82 -10.48 -5.36
N ARG A 264 22.90 -11.46 -6.25
CA ARG A 264 24.09 -12.14 -6.80
C ARG A 264 23.99 -12.41 -8.30
#